data_AF-A0A4S0MQS3-F1
#
_entry.id   AF-A0A4S0MQS3-F1
#
_cell.length_a   1.000
_cell.length_b   1.000
_cell.length_c   1.000
_cell.angle_alpha   90.00
_cell.angle_beta   90.00
_cell.angle_gamma   90.00
#
_symmetry.space_group_name_H-M   'P 1'
#
loop_
_entity.id
_entity.type
_entity.pdbx_description
1 polymer ?
#
loop_
_entity_poly.entity_id
_entity_poly.type
_entity_poly.pdbx_seq_one_letter_code
_entity_poly.pdbx_strand_id
1 'polypeptide(L)'
;GFDIEPGTDAIVVSVADAALAAIADHSALPLDQPVFVTARGDAGLWQRLGDTVRMIQAEYAEAQAGAEKILPPLIAVALSHIARLDAQSHAIAMPAAVALGGR
;
A
#
# COMPACT_ATOMS: atom_id res chain seq x y z
N GLY A 1 10.66 -16.39 1.86
CA GLY A 1 9.42 -16.56 2.64
C GLY A 1 9.58 -15.82 3.94
N PHE A 2 8.49 -15.34 4.51
CA PHE A 2 8.44 -14.73 5.83
C PHE A 2 7.62 -15.64 6.74
N ASP A 3 8.03 -15.76 8.00
CA ASP A 3 7.27 -16.45 9.04
C ASP A 3 6.59 -15.41 9.93
N ILE A 4 5.29 -15.60 10.16
CA ILE A 4 4.49 -14.74 11.04
C ILE A 4 3.98 -15.62 12.18
N GLU A 5 4.19 -15.18 13.42
CA GLU A 5 3.64 -15.89 14.57
C GLU A 5 2.10 -15.82 14.54
N PRO A 6 1.41 -16.95 14.75
CA PRO A 6 -0.04 -16.97 14.90
C PRO A 6 -0.48 -16.01 16.02
N GLY A 7 -1.39 -15.08 15.71
CA GLY A 7 -1.88 -14.07 16.66
C GLY A 7 -1.29 -12.66 16.49
N THR A 8 -0.39 -12.46 15.54
CA THR A 8 0.10 -11.12 15.16
C THR A 8 -1.00 -10.33 14.44
N ASP A 9 -1.08 -9.02 14.68
CA ASP A 9 -2.00 -8.07 14.02
C ASP A 9 -1.51 -7.59 12.64
N ALA A 10 -0.49 -8.24 12.10
CA ALA A 10 0.13 -7.92 10.83
C ALA A 10 -0.51 -8.73 9.69
N ILE A 11 -0.85 -8.03 8.61
CA ILE A 11 -1.29 -8.65 7.37
C ILE A 11 -0.14 -8.52 6.36
N VAL A 12 0.28 -9.64 5.80
CA VAL A 12 1.29 -9.66 4.74
C VAL A 12 0.67 -10.19 3.45
N VAL A 13 0.78 -9.39 2.39
CA VAL A 13 0.29 -9.71 1.05
C VAL A 13 1.49 -10.05 0.17
N SER A 14 1.63 -11.32 -0.18
CA SER A 14 2.66 -11.79 -1.13
C SER A 14 2.14 -11.75 -2.55
N VAL A 15 2.91 -11.14 -3.44
CA VAL A 15 2.60 -11.08 -4.88
C VAL A 15 3.73 -11.77 -5.64
N ALA A 16 3.39 -12.71 -6.50
CA ALA A 16 4.35 -13.34 -7.39
C ALA A 16 4.79 -12.36 -8.49
N ASP A 17 6.05 -12.43 -8.93
CA ASP A 17 6.63 -11.51 -9.94
C ASP A 17 5.78 -11.39 -11.21
N ALA A 18 5.21 -12.49 -11.68
CA ALA A 18 4.35 -12.49 -12.87
C ALA A 18 3.06 -11.67 -12.69
N ALA A 19 2.52 -11.62 -11.47
CA ALA A 19 1.36 -10.80 -11.14
C ALA A 19 1.75 -9.33 -10.84
N LEU A 20 2.98 -9.11 -10.35
CA LEU A 20 3.50 -7.78 -10.02
C LEU A 20 3.53 -6.87 -11.24
N ALA A 21 3.93 -7.40 -12.42
CA ALA A 21 3.97 -6.64 -13.66
C ALA A 21 2.60 -6.04 -14.03
N ALA A 22 1.52 -6.82 -13.88
CA ALA A 22 0.16 -6.36 -14.17
C ALA A 22 -0.34 -5.33 -13.14
N ILE A 23 0.15 -5.39 -11.90
CA ILE A 23 -0.21 -4.44 -10.83
C ILE A 23 0.57 -3.14 -10.99
N ALA A 24 1.82 -3.21 -11.44
CA ALA A 24 2.71 -2.07 -11.59
C ALA A 24 2.12 -0.99 -12.52
N ASP A 25 1.49 -1.38 -13.62
CA ASP A 25 0.81 -0.46 -14.57
C ASP A 25 -0.34 0.35 -13.94
N HIS A 26 -0.86 -0.12 -12.80
CA HIS A 26 -1.98 0.49 -12.08
C HIS A 26 -1.58 1.06 -10.72
N SER A 27 -0.30 0.99 -10.34
CA SER A 27 0.22 1.48 -9.08
C SER A 27 0.81 2.88 -9.24
N ALA A 28 0.42 3.80 -8.36
CA ALA A 28 1.09 5.10 -8.22
C ALA A 28 2.37 5.02 -7.37
N LEU A 29 2.64 3.88 -6.72
CA LEU A 29 3.81 3.65 -5.89
C LEU A 29 4.97 3.11 -6.74
N PRO A 30 6.20 3.66 -6.62
CA PRO A 30 7.38 3.04 -7.21
C PRO A 30 7.62 1.67 -6.54
N LEU A 31 7.64 0.60 -7.34
CA LEU A 31 7.79 -0.79 -6.87
C LEU A 31 9.22 -1.33 -7.02
N ASP A 32 10.13 -0.50 -7.49
CA ASP A 32 11.57 -0.76 -7.64
C ASP A 32 12.35 -0.50 -6.34
N GLN A 33 11.71 0.11 -5.35
CA GLN A 33 12.31 0.42 -4.05
C GLN A 33 11.35 0.14 -2.88
N PRO A 34 11.87 -0.25 -1.71
CA PRO A 34 11.04 -0.42 -0.53
C PRO A 34 10.50 0.93 -0.05
N VAL A 35 9.20 1.01 0.20
CA VAL A 35 8.55 2.19 0.78
C VAL A 35 8.06 1.85 2.18
N PHE A 36 8.43 2.68 3.15
CA PHE A 36 8.00 2.56 4.54
C PHE A 36 7.19 3.78 4.95
N VAL A 37 5.93 3.55 5.29
CA VAL A 37 5.01 4.61 5.72
C VAL A 37 4.67 4.37 7.18
N THR A 38 4.82 5.41 8.00
CA THR A 38 4.50 5.40 9.44
C THR A 38 3.29 6.27 9.70
N ALA A 39 2.63 6.12 10.87
CA ALA A 39 1.34 6.72 11.29
C ALA A 39 1.19 8.26 11.24
N ARG A 40 2.03 8.95 10.48
CA ARG A 40 1.85 10.31 9.99
C ARG A 40 0.89 10.31 8.80
N GLY A 41 0.23 11.44 8.56
CA GLY A 41 -0.76 11.60 7.48
C GLY A 41 -2.21 11.50 7.95
N ASP A 42 -3.13 11.60 6.99
CA ASP A 42 -4.58 11.67 7.24
C ASP A 42 -5.16 10.35 7.76
N ALA A 43 -5.92 10.41 8.86
CA ALA A 43 -6.52 9.22 9.48
C ALA A 43 -7.53 8.50 8.57
N GLY A 44 -8.23 9.24 7.70
CA GLY A 44 -9.14 8.67 6.71
C GLY A 44 -8.42 7.88 5.63
N LEU A 45 -7.21 8.29 5.24
CA LEU A 45 -6.37 7.52 4.32
C LEU A 45 -5.88 6.21 4.95
N TRP A 46 -5.48 6.24 6.23
CA TRP A 46 -5.12 5.05 6.99
C TRP A 46 -6.29 4.07 7.11
N GLN A 47 -7.49 4.58 7.38
CA GLN A 47 -8.70 3.74 7.46
C GLN A 47 -8.99 3.06 6.12
N ARG A 48 -8.93 3.81 5.00
CA ARG A 48 -9.15 3.25 3.66
C ARG A 48 -8.12 2.18 3.29
N LEU A 49 -6.85 2.39 3.64
CA LEU A 49 -5.80 1.39 3.45
C LEU A 49 -6.15 0.12 4.25
N GLY A 50 -6.48 0.26 5.54
CA GLY A 50 -6.84 -0.86 6.40
C GLY A 50 -8.06 -1.64 5.90
N ASP A 51 -9.10 -0.95 5.45
CA ASP A 51 -10.30 -1.56 4.88
C ASP A 51 -9.99 -2.34 3.59
N THR A 52 -9.14 -1.78 2.73
CA THR A 52 -8.70 -2.44 1.48
C THR A 52 -7.88 -3.69 1.78
N VAL A 53 -6.95 -3.62 2.74
CA VAL A 53 -6.12 -4.78 3.13
C VAL A 53 -6.96 -5.89 3.77
N ARG A 54 -7.97 -5.54 4.59
CA ARG A 54 -8.93 -6.52 5.12
C ARG A 54 -9.75 -7.17 4.00
N MET A 55 -10.15 -6.41 2.99
CA MET A 55 -10.85 -6.96 1.82
C MET A 55 -9.97 -7.93 1.04
N ILE A 56 -8.69 -7.61 0.82
CA ILE A 56 -7.72 -8.54 0.19
C ILE A 56 -7.63 -9.85 0.99
N GLN A 57 -7.52 -9.76 2.32
CA GLN A 57 -7.48 -10.93 3.19
C GLN A 57 -8.74 -11.78 3.06
N ALA A 58 -9.92 -11.15 3.07
CA ALA A 58 -11.20 -11.85 2.92
C ALA A 58 -11.31 -12.57 1.58
N GLU A 59 -11.04 -11.88 0.46
CA GLU A 59 -11.06 -12.46 -0.89
C GLU A 59 -10.08 -13.62 -1.04
N TYR A 60 -8.88 -13.51 -0.46
CA TYR A 60 -7.90 -14.58 -0.47
C TYR A 60 -8.34 -15.79 0.37
N ALA A 61 -8.95 -15.55 1.54
CA ALA A 61 -9.42 -16.61 2.43
C ALA A 61 -10.63 -17.37 1.88
N GLU A 62 -11.54 -16.66 1.19
CA GLU A 62 -12.71 -17.27 0.56
C GLU A 62 -12.34 -18.13 -0.66
N ALA A 63 -11.24 -17.79 -1.37
CA ALA A 63 -10.74 -18.53 -2.54
C ALA A 63 -11.82 -18.79 -3.61
N GLN A 64 -12.76 -17.85 -3.76
CA GLN A 64 -13.87 -17.93 -4.70
C GLN A 64 -13.38 -17.94 -6.16
N ALA A 65 -14.15 -18.55 -7.06
CA ALA A 65 -13.84 -18.51 -8.49
C ALA A 65 -13.82 -17.06 -9.00
N GLY A 66 -12.70 -16.63 -9.60
CA GLY A 66 -12.51 -15.26 -10.04
C GLY A 66 -11.70 -14.37 -9.08
N ALA A 67 -11.29 -14.89 -7.92
CA ALA A 67 -10.37 -14.17 -7.01
C ALA A 67 -9.09 -13.72 -7.72
N GLU A 68 -8.61 -14.50 -8.70
CA GLU A 68 -7.45 -14.15 -9.53
C GLU A 68 -7.65 -12.88 -10.38
N LYS A 69 -8.90 -12.46 -10.60
CA LYS A 69 -9.26 -11.22 -11.32
C LYS A 69 -9.56 -10.06 -10.37
N ILE A 70 -9.86 -10.35 -9.11
CA ILE A 70 -10.25 -9.36 -8.09
C ILE A 70 -9.04 -8.91 -7.26
N LEU A 71 -8.17 -9.85 -6.88
CA LEU A 71 -7.01 -9.58 -6.04
C LEU A 71 -6.04 -8.58 -6.66
N PRO A 72 -5.64 -8.68 -7.96
CA PRO A 72 -4.66 -7.72 -8.50
C PRO A 72 -5.16 -6.27 -8.49
N PRO A 73 -6.40 -5.94 -8.91
CA PRO A 73 -6.96 -4.60 -8.75
C PRO A 73 -7.02 -4.11 -7.30
N LEU A 74 -7.41 -4.96 -6.34
CA LEU A 74 -7.45 -4.57 -4.92
C LEU A 74 -6.06 -4.23 -4.38
N ILE A 75 -5.05 -5.01 -4.78
CA ILE A 75 -3.66 -4.75 -4.40
C ILE A 75 -3.20 -3.42 -5.01
N ALA A 76 -3.51 -3.14 -6.28
CA ALA A 76 -3.17 -1.85 -6.90
C ALA A 76 -3.82 -0.65 -6.17
N VAL A 77 -5.05 -0.81 -5.68
CA VAL A 77 -5.72 0.19 -4.84
C VAL A 77 -4.99 0.38 -3.51
N ALA A 78 -4.60 -0.70 -2.83
CA ALA A 78 -3.83 -0.62 -1.59
C ALA A 78 -2.48 0.11 -1.80
N LEU A 79 -1.73 -0.22 -2.85
CA LEU A 79 -0.48 0.45 -3.20
C LEU A 79 -0.70 1.94 -3.49
N SER A 80 -1.80 2.29 -4.15
CA SER A 80 -2.18 3.68 -4.39
C SER A 80 -2.55 4.45 -3.11
N HIS A 81 -3.08 3.77 -2.09
CA HIS A 81 -3.28 4.37 -0.77
C HIS A 81 -1.95 4.61 -0.05
N ILE A 82 -1.01 3.65 -0.12
CA ILE A 82 0.35 3.81 0.42
C ILE A 82 1.07 4.99 -0.23
N ALA A 83 1.01 5.12 -1.56
CA ALA A 83 1.63 6.23 -2.28
C ALA A 83 1.10 7.60 -1.82
N ARG A 84 -0.20 7.71 -1.53
CA ARG A 84 -0.81 8.94 -1.00
C ARG A 84 -0.33 9.27 0.42
N LEU A 85 -0.22 8.26 1.28
CA LEU A 85 0.28 8.44 2.64
C LEU A 85 1.76 8.82 2.66
N ASP A 86 2.56 8.22 1.77
CA ASP A 86 3.97 8.57 1.58
C ASP A 86 4.15 10.02 1.13
N ALA A 87 3.35 10.46 0.14
CA ALA A 87 3.37 11.83 -0.34
C ALA A 87 2.99 12.84 0.77
N GLN A 88 2.01 12.53 1.61
CA GLN A 88 1.67 13.39 2.76
C GLN A 88 2.77 13.41 3.83
N SER A 89 3.43 12.28 4.07
CA SER A 89 4.53 12.18 5.03
C SER A 89 5.74 13.02 4.60
N HIS A 90 6.07 12.99 3.30
CA HIS A 90 7.12 13.85 2.71
C HIS A 90 6.74 15.33 2.70
N ALA A 91 5.46 15.67 2.42
CA ALA A 91 4.99 17.05 2.44
C ALA A 91 5.11 17.71 3.83
N ILE A 92 4.87 16.94 4.90
CA ILE A 92 5.05 17.42 6.29
C ILE A 92 6.53 17.56 6.66
N ALA A 93 7.42 16.75 6.06
CA ALA A 93 8.86 16.79 6.30
C ALA A 93 9.57 17.99 5.65
N MET A 94 8.92 18.73 4.76
CA MET A 94 9.44 19.95 4.14
C MET A 94 8.82 21.20 4.80
N PRO A 95 9.51 21.89 5.72
CA PRO A 95 9.05 23.20 6.15
C PRO A 95 9.15 24.18 4.96
N ALA A 96 8.05 24.84 4.64
CA ALA A 96 7.95 25.87 3.59
C ALA A 96 9.00 27.00 3.74
N ALA A 97 9.60 27.16 4.92
CA ALA A 97 10.66 28.12 5.19
C ALA A 97 11.97 27.90 4.41
N VAL A 98 12.25 26.68 3.92
CA VAL A 98 13.49 26.38 3.18
C VAL A 98 13.34 26.64 1.67
N ALA A 99 12.11 26.68 1.14
CA ALA A 99 11.86 26.86 -0.30
C ALA A 99 11.93 28.32 -0.80
N LEU A 100 12.04 29.31 0.09
CA LEU A 100 12.06 30.74 -0.27
C LEU A 100 13.38 31.47 0.10
N GLY A 101 14.42 30.75 0.51
CA GLY A 101 15.72 31.32 0.92
C GLY A 101 16.80 31.37 -0.16
N GLY A 102 16.47 31.17 -1.44
CA GLY A 102 17.42 31.16 -2.54
C GLY A 102 17.25 32.35 -3.48
N ARG A 103 17.76 33.52 -3.08
CA ARG A 103 18.12 34.62 -3.99
C ARG A 103 19.26 35.42 -3.39
#